data_AF-A0AAV6YIU2-F1
#
_entry.id   AF-A0AAV6YIU2-F1
#
_cell.length_a   1.000
_cell.length_b   1.000
_cell.length_c   1.000
_cell.angle_alpha   90.00
_cell.angle_beta   90.00
_cell.angle_gamma   90.00
#
_symmetry.space_group_name_H-M   'P 1'
#
loop_
_entity.id
_entity.type
_entity.pdbx_description
1 polymer ?
#
loop_
_entity_poly.entity_id
_entity_poly.type
_entity_poly.pdbx_seq_one_letter_code
_entity_poly.pdbx_strand_id
1 'polypeptide(L)'
;MVSGISNSHRDKGDQFIMLLHRNPIDGSLSTRFCWDSLLLREMTSDPLLQSTSVVILDEVDERTLATDLLLGLLRDITLQRPCFRLVVMTSPGFRQRMVDYLGAVVTVVDIPGREELPSVVYRPIVSHDHVMAACHMVLDVHRRNDPGDVLVFLASDEEVLHCCSTLRTESMSLSPRLGILLPLPLTTNAGNGVQSVYEAESAGERRAYLSSSLAERSFSLPGIRYVIDTGREVQSVSITAVGSYINTFMR
;
A
#
# COMPACT_ATOMS: atom_id res chain seq x y z
N MET A 1 -14.28 0.24 11.07
CA MET A 1 -15.14 0.20 9.88
C MET A 1 -14.94 1.48 9.10
N VAL A 2 -14.13 1.44 8.04
CA VAL A 2 -13.92 2.56 7.12
C VAL A 2 -15.04 2.51 6.08
N SER A 3 -16.25 2.90 6.46
CA SER A 3 -17.38 3.02 5.53
C SER A 3 -17.64 4.49 5.26
N GLY A 4 -17.16 5.01 4.12
CA GLY A 4 -17.51 6.36 3.71
C GLY A 4 -16.55 7.09 2.76
N ILE A 5 -15.37 6.55 2.46
CA ILE A 5 -14.49 7.21 1.48
C ILE A 5 -14.97 6.83 0.08
N SER A 6 -15.57 7.79 -0.61
CA SER A 6 -15.87 7.66 -2.03
C SER A 6 -14.56 7.56 -2.82
N ASN A 7 -14.42 6.51 -3.64
CA ASN A 7 -13.32 6.37 -4.60
C ASN A 7 -13.36 7.41 -5.73
N SER A 8 -14.38 8.28 -5.78
CA SER A 8 -14.60 9.22 -6.89
C SER A 8 -13.56 10.36 -7.02
N HIS A 9 -12.65 10.52 -6.05
CA HIS A 9 -11.66 11.61 -6.01
C HIS A 9 -10.23 11.14 -5.68
N ARG A 10 -9.93 9.85 -5.86
CA ARG A 10 -8.60 9.31 -5.58
C ARG A 10 -7.69 9.52 -6.78
N ASP A 11 -6.64 10.32 -6.62
CA ASP A 11 -5.54 10.36 -7.58
C ASP A 11 -4.52 9.25 -7.25
N LYS A 12 -3.78 8.77 -8.27
CA LYS A 12 -2.75 7.74 -8.06
C LYS A 12 -1.66 8.30 -7.15
N GLY A 13 -1.46 7.66 -6.00
CA GLY A 13 -0.45 8.04 -5.02
C GLY A 13 -0.97 8.88 -3.85
N ASP A 14 -2.29 9.09 -3.73
CA ASP A 14 -2.84 9.76 -2.55
C ASP A 14 -2.67 8.94 -1.27
N GLN A 15 -2.22 9.60 -0.19
CA GLN A 15 -2.09 8.99 1.14
C GLN A 15 -3.36 9.08 1.95
N PHE A 16 -3.57 8.09 2.82
CA PHE A 16 -4.64 8.15 3.81
C PHE A 16 -4.25 9.05 4.99
N ILE A 17 -5.15 9.96 5.33
CA ILE A 17 -5.05 10.83 6.50
C ILE A 17 -6.23 10.55 7.41
N MET A 18 -5.95 10.51 8.72
CA MET A 18 -6.99 10.52 9.74
C MET A 18 -7.06 11.88 10.43
N LEU A 19 -8.28 12.40 10.57
CA LEU A 19 -8.58 13.67 11.22
C LEU A 19 -9.47 13.41 12.43
N LEU A 20 -9.06 13.97 13.58
CA LEU A 20 -9.88 13.99 14.78
C LEU A 20 -10.44 15.39 14.98
N HIS A 21 -11.75 15.49 14.78
CA HIS A 21 -12.52 16.71 15.03
C HIS A 21 -13.02 16.68 16.47
N ARG A 22 -12.92 17.82 17.14
CA ARG A 22 -13.52 18.01 18.45
C ARG A 22 -14.68 18.97 18.32
N ASN A 23 -15.89 18.49 18.60
CA ASN A 23 -17.06 19.34 18.60
C ASN A 23 -16.93 20.38 19.72
N PRO A 24 -16.99 21.69 19.40
CA PRO A 24 -16.82 22.74 20.40
C PRO A 24 -18.01 22.85 21.37
N ILE A 25 -19.17 22.28 21.04
CA ILE A 25 -20.40 22.41 21.83
C ILE A 25 -20.47 21.37 22.95
N ASP A 26 -20.26 20.09 22.63
CA ASP A 26 -20.39 18.98 23.57
C ASP A 26 -19.05 18.27 23.89
N GLY A 27 -17.95 18.68 23.23
CA GLY A 27 -16.64 18.08 23.39
C GLY A 27 -16.49 16.70 22.77
N SER A 28 -17.50 16.20 22.05
CA SER A 28 -17.45 14.91 21.37
C SER A 28 -16.35 14.87 20.32
N LEU A 29 -15.72 13.71 20.17
CA LEU A 29 -14.71 13.46 19.15
C LEU A 29 -15.33 12.72 17.98
N SER A 30 -15.11 13.22 16.77
CA SER A 30 -15.45 12.50 15.55
C SER A 30 -14.21 12.27 14.69
N THR A 31 -14.14 11.08 14.12
CA THR A 31 -13.04 10.65 13.26
C THR A 31 -13.46 10.76 11.80
N ARG A 32 -12.64 11.39 10.97
CA ARG A 32 -12.80 11.39 9.51
C ARG A 32 -11.53 10.87 8.87
N PHE A 33 -11.67 10.07 7.83
CA PHE A 33 -10.56 9.66 6.97
C PHE A 33 -10.71 10.36 5.62
N CYS A 34 -9.60 10.84 5.08
CA CYS A 34 -9.56 11.47 3.76
C CYS A 34 -8.22 11.25 3.09
N TRP A 35 -8.17 11.53 1.80
CA TRP A 35 -6.93 11.60 1.04
C TRP A 35 -6.16 12.89 1.38
N ASP A 36 -4.84 12.85 1.27
CA ASP A 36 -3.97 14.02 1.41
C ASP A 36 -4.31 15.15 0.43
N SER A 37 -4.52 14.82 -0.84
CA SER A 37 -4.99 15.72 -1.88
C SER A 37 -6.31 16.44 -1.50
N LEU A 38 -7.25 15.72 -0.90
CA LEU A 38 -8.54 16.28 -0.45
C LEU A 38 -8.36 17.24 0.72
N LEU A 39 -7.51 16.90 1.70
CA LEU A 39 -7.22 17.79 2.82
C LEU A 39 -6.54 19.09 2.35
N LEU A 40 -5.56 19.00 1.44
CA LEU A 40 -4.94 20.20 0.85
C LEU A 40 -5.97 21.14 0.23
N ARG A 41 -6.93 20.56 -0.50
CA ARG A 41 -8.00 21.34 -1.11
C ARG A 41 -8.90 21.98 -0.07
N GLU A 42 -9.26 21.27 1.00
CA GLU A 42 -10.05 21.82 2.11
C GLU A 42 -9.33 23.00 2.79
N MET A 43 -7.99 22.91 2.96
CA MET A 43 -7.16 23.98 3.52
C MET A 43 -7.15 25.26 2.68
N THR A 44 -7.58 25.21 1.42
CA THR A 44 -7.78 26.44 0.62
C THR A 44 -8.95 27.27 1.16
N SER A 45 -9.96 26.63 1.76
CA SER A 45 -11.13 27.30 2.35
C SER A 45 -11.00 27.50 3.87
N ASP A 46 -10.36 26.56 4.57
CA ASP A 46 -10.05 26.65 6.00
C ASP A 46 -8.55 26.42 6.25
N PRO A 47 -7.69 27.44 6.03
CA PRO A 47 -6.23 27.30 6.12
C PRO A 47 -5.71 26.93 7.51
N LEU A 48 -6.53 27.13 8.55
CA LEU A 48 -6.15 26.85 9.95
C LEU A 48 -6.83 25.60 10.51
N LEU A 49 -7.63 24.89 9.70
CA LEU A 49 -8.36 23.69 10.09
C LEU A 49 -9.07 23.87 11.45
N GLN A 50 -9.91 24.90 11.56
CA GLN A 50 -10.41 25.36 12.85
C GLN A 50 -11.20 24.31 13.63
N SER A 51 -11.92 23.45 12.91
CA SER A 51 -12.73 22.36 13.45
C SER A 51 -11.93 21.10 13.78
N THR A 52 -10.67 21.02 13.32
CA THR A 52 -9.79 19.87 13.54
C THR A 52 -8.86 20.12 14.71
N SER A 53 -8.71 19.10 15.56
CA SER A 53 -7.86 19.15 16.74
C SER A 53 -6.58 18.32 16.56
N VAL A 54 -6.68 17.19 15.86
CA VAL A 54 -5.53 16.32 15.56
C VAL A 54 -5.57 15.91 14.10
N VAL A 55 -4.42 15.99 13.43
CA VAL A 55 -4.20 15.41 12.11
C VAL A 55 -3.16 14.31 12.24
N ILE A 56 -3.45 13.14 11.66
CA ILE A 56 -2.52 12.02 11.58
C ILE A 56 -2.19 11.79 10.12
N LEU A 57 -0.93 12.04 9.76
CA LEU A 57 -0.38 11.69 8.46
C LEU A 57 0.22 10.29 8.54
N ASP A 58 -0.26 9.38 7.71
CA ASP A 58 0.28 8.02 7.61
C ASP A 58 1.28 7.91 6.45
N GLU A 59 2.19 6.93 6.54
CA GLU A 59 3.13 6.54 5.48
C GLU A 59 3.92 7.73 4.86
N VAL A 60 4.33 8.72 5.65
CA VAL A 60 4.94 9.95 5.10
C VAL A 60 6.28 9.74 4.40
N ASP A 61 6.91 8.59 4.60
CA ASP A 61 8.13 8.18 3.90
C ASP A 61 7.89 7.80 2.43
N GLU A 62 6.64 7.68 1.99
CA GLU A 62 6.31 7.58 0.57
C GLU A 62 6.51 8.91 -0.19
N ARG A 63 6.62 10.04 0.52
CA ARG A 63 7.03 11.34 -0.05
C ARG A 63 6.20 11.80 -1.26
N THR A 64 4.88 11.65 -1.17
CA THR A 64 3.97 12.20 -2.18
C THR A 64 4.05 13.73 -2.14
N LEU A 65 3.84 14.38 -3.29
CA LEU A 65 3.85 15.84 -3.36
C LEU A 65 2.81 16.45 -2.42
N ALA A 66 1.62 15.83 -2.34
CA ALA A 66 0.53 16.29 -1.49
C ALA A 66 0.89 16.18 -0.01
N THR A 67 1.44 15.05 0.42
CA THR A 67 1.88 14.83 1.80
C THR A 67 3.03 15.77 2.19
N ASP A 68 4.01 16.00 1.31
CA ASP A 68 5.11 16.95 1.56
C ASP A 68 4.61 18.39 1.73
N LEU A 69 3.66 18.83 0.90
CA LEU A 69 3.04 20.15 1.02
C LEU A 69 2.23 20.27 2.32
N LEU A 70 1.44 19.25 2.66
CA LEU A 70 0.69 19.21 3.92
C LEU A 70 1.62 19.29 5.12
N LEU A 71 2.71 18.53 5.12
CA LEU A 71 3.64 18.51 6.23
C LEU A 71 4.19 19.92 6.52
N GLY A 72 4.50 20.70 5.48
CA GLY A 72 4.89 22.10 5.60
C GLY A 72 3.78 22.98 6.18
N LEU A 73 2.58 22.93 5.61
CA LEU A 73 1.46 23.75 6.05
C LEU A 73 1.01 23.40 7.48
N LEU A 74 0.91 22.12 7.80
CA LEU A 74 0.49 21.63 9.12
C LEU A 74 1.52 21.96 10.19
N ARG A 75 2.82 21.92 9.87
CA ARG A 75 3.87 22.41 10.76
C ARG A 75 3.63 23.88 11.13
N ASP A 76 3.34 24.74 10.17
CA ASP A 76 3.05 26.16 10.44
C ASP A 76 1.79 26.33 11.29
N ILE A 77 0.77 25.47 11.11
CA ILE A 77 -0.43 25.47 11.95
C ILE A 77 -0.12 25.10 13.39
N THR A 78 0.80 24.16 13.65
CA THR A 78 1.17 23.80 15.03
C THR A 78 1.74 24.99 15.82
N LEU A 79 2.37 25.95 15.12
CA LEU A 79 2.87 27.18 15.73
C LEU A 79 1.76 28.21 15.99
N GLN A 80 0.74 28.26 15.12
CA GLN A 80 -0.37 29.21 15.22
C GLN A 80 -1.50 28.75 16.13
N ARG A 81 -1.68 27.43 16.29
CA ARG A 81 -2.73 26.80 17.10
C ARG A 81 -2.11 25.91 18.17
N PRO A 82 -1.82 26.42 19.38
CA PRO A 82 -1.21 25.64 20.46
C PRO A 82 -1.99 24.38 20.88
N CYS A 83 -3.31 24.36 20.64
CA CYS A 83 -4.18 23.21 20.92
C CYS A 83 -4.20 22.17 19.80
N PHE A 84 -3.63 22.47 18.63
CA PHE A 84 -3.58 21.57 17.48
C PHE A 84 -2.44 20.56 17.62
N ARG A 85 -2.68 19.30 17.26
CA ARG A 85 -1.68 18.24 17.31
C ARG A 85 -1.48 17.62 15.94
N LEU A 86 -0.22 17.44 15.56
CA LEU A 86 0.17 16.70 14.37
C LEU A 86 0.82 15.39 14.81
N VAL A 87 0.33 14.28 14.29
CA VAL A 87 0.94 12.96 14.42
C VAL A 87 1.43 12.56 13.03
N VAL A 88 2.68 12.09 12.98
CA VAL A 88 3.30 11.64 11.74
C VAL A 88 3.74 10.21 11.95
N MET A 89 3.23 9.30 11.12
CA MET A 89 3.60 7.89 11.12
C MET A 89 4.54 7.63 9.94
N THR A 90 5.64 6.94 10.20
CA THR A 90 6.69 6.70 9.21
C THR A 90 7.51 5.46 9.53
N SER A 91 8.21 4.93 8.54
CA SER A 91 9.15 3.83 8.75
C SER A 91 10.37 4.22 9.63
N PRO A 92 10.98 3.25 10.33
CA PRO A 92 12.15 3.51 11.18
C PRO A 92 13.31 4.20 10.46
N GLY A 93 13.50 3.92 9.17
CA GLY A 93 14.57 4.49 8.36
C GLY A 93 14.41 5.98 8.06
N PHE A 94 13.16 6.49 8.06
CA PHE A 94 12.87 7.89 7.77
C PHE A 94 12.71 8.76 9.02
N ARG A 95 12.59 8.12 10.20
CA ARG A 95 12.44 8.75 11.51
C ARG A 95 13.36 9.94 11.76
N GLN A 96 14.67 9.78 11.58
CA GLN A 96 15.64 10.84 11.92
C GLN A 96 15.42 12.09 11.06
N ARG A 97 15.16 11.92 9.77
CA ARG A 97 14.87 13.04 8.85
C ARG A 97 13.64 13.80 9.29
N MET A 98 12.62 13.09 9.78
CA MET A 98 11.38 13.71 10.23
C MET A 98 11.56 14.47 11.55
N VAL A 99 12.33 13.91 12.48
CA VAL A 99 12.71 14.61 13.73
C VAL A 99 13.52 15.87 13.41
N ASP A 100 14.50 15.79 12.52
CA ASP A 100 15.32 16.93 12.11
C ASP A 100 14.47 18.02 11.44
N TYR A 101 13.51 17.62 10.59
CA TYR A 101 12.62 18.54 9.90
C TYR A 101 11.64 19.24 10.84
N LEU A 102 10.93 18.49 11.70
CA LEU A 102 9.92 19.01 12.61
C LEU A 102 10.55 19.75 13.82
N GLY A 103 11.77 19.39 14.21
CA GLY A 103 12.57 20.06 15.23
C GLY A 103 12.54 19.40 16.61
N ALA A 104 13.23 20.02 17.57
CA ALA A 104 13.61 19.42 18.86
C ALA A 104 12.45 19.11 19.85
N VAL A 105 11.21 19.48 19.54
CA VAL A 105 10.04 19.31 20.45
C VAL A 105 9.17 18.09 20.07
N VAL A 106 9.63 17.25 19.13
CA VAL A 106 8.90 16.06 18.72
C VAL A 106 9.06 14.93 19.72
N THR A 107 7.93 14.33 20.14
CA THR A 107 7.94 13.07 20.88
C THR A 107 7.93 11.91 19.88
N VAL A 108 8.94 11.06 19.96
CA VAL A 108 9.06 9.85 19.13
C VAL A 108 8.51 8.66 19.91
N VAL A 109 7.63 7.91 19.27
CA VAL A 109 7.07 6.66 19.81
C VAL A 109 7.39 5.54 18.84
N ASP A 110 8.22 4.60 19.28
CA ASP A 110 8.54 3.41 18.49
C ASP A 110 7.53 2.30 18.82
N ILE A 111 6.86 1.77 17.78
CA ILE A 111 5.96 0.62 17.91
C ILE A 111 6.78 -0.64 17.61
N PRO A 112 6.95 -1.57 18.55
CA PRO A 112 7.75 -2.77 18.32
C PRO A 112 7.09 -3.65 17.24
N GLY A 113 7.83 -3.96 16.19
CA GLY A 113 7.42 -4.89 15.13
C GLY A 113 7.69 -6.35 15.50
N ARG A 114 7.13 -7.29 14.73
CA ARG A 114 7.57 -8.69 14.77
C ARG A 114 8.93 -8.81 14.07
N GLU A 115 9.89 -9.43 14.73
CA GLU A 115 11.28 -9.57 14.26
C GLU A 115 11.53 -10.78 13.35
N GLU A 116 10.49 -11.54 12.97
CA GLU A 116 10.64 -12.68 12.05
C GLU A 116 10.90 -12.16 10.63
N LEU A 117 12.17 -11.89 10.34
CA LEU A 117 12.62 -11.52 9.00
C LEU A 117 12.48 -12.71 8.05
N PRO A 118 11.90 -12.52 6.87
CA PRO A 118 11.78 -13.59 5.88
C PRO A 118 13.16 -13.98 5.35
N SER A 119 13.34 -15.26 5.02
CA SER A 119 14.52 -15.72 4.28
C SER A 119 14.44 -15.25 2.82
N VAL A 120 15.37 -14.39 2.40
CA VAL A 120 15.41 -13.85 1.04
C VAL A 120 16.22 -14.77 0.13
N VAL A 121 15.64 -15.18 -1.00
CA VAL A 121 16.30 -16.00 -2.01
C VAL A 121 16.19 -15.30 -3.36
N TYR A 122 17.34 -14.95 -3.94
CA TYR A 122 17.41 -14.36 -5.28
C TYR A 122 17.59 -15.45 -6.33
N ARG A 123 16.68 -15.50 -7.31
CA ARG A 123 16.80 -16.37 -8.49
C ARG A 123 17.14 -15.51 -9.71
N PRO A 124 18.32 -15.67 -10.33
CA PRO A 124 18.62 -14.94 -11.56
C PRO A 124 17.61 -15.34 -12.65
N ILE A 125 16.93 -14.36 -13.23
CA ILE A 125 15.99 -14.60 -14.31
C ILE A 125 16.80 -14.83 -15.59
N VAL A 126 16.75 -16.06 -16.10
CA VAL A 126 17.46 -16.47 -17.33
C VAL A 126 16.63 -16.14 -18.59
N SER A 127 15.32 -15.98 -18.44
CA SER A 127 14.38 -15.59 -19.50
C SER A 127 14.13 -14.07 -19.52
N HIS A 128 13.78 -13.53 -20.69
CA HIS A 128 13.31 -12.13 -20.79
C HIS A 128 11.87 -11.96 -20.26
N ASP A 129 11.17 -13.08 -20.03
CA ASP A 129 9.81 -13.12 -19.55
C ASP A 129 9.78 -13.32 -18.03
N HIS A 130 9.59 -12.22 -17.30
CA HIS A 130 9.50 -12.20 -15.84
C HIS A 130 8.16 -12.73 -15.33
N VAL A 131 7.08 -12.61 -16.11
CA VAL A 131 5.76 -13.12 -15.74
C VAL A 131 5.79 -14.65 -15.73
N MET A 132 6.40 -15.27 -16.74
CA MET A 132 6.58 -16.72 -16.78
C MET A 132 7.53 -17.21 -15.69
N ALA A 133 8.57 -16.44 -15.36
CA ALA A 133 9.45 -16.75 -14.23
C ALA A 133 8.67 -16.76 -12.90
N ALA A 134 7.79 -15.76 -12.68
CA ALA A 134 6.92 -15.72 -11.52
C ALA A 134 5.94 -16.91 -11.48
N CYS A 135 5.32 -17.26 -12.62
CA CYS A 135 4.46 -18.44 -12.73
C CYS A 135 5.20 -19.71 -12.30
N HIS A 136 6.41 -19.92 -12.81
CA HIS A 136 7.23 -21.08 -12.45
C HIS A 136 7.57 -21.11 -10.95
N MET A 137 7.86 -19.96 -10.34
CA MET A 137 8.13 -19.88 -8.90
C MET A 137 6.89 -20.24 -8.07
N VAL A 138 5.70 -19.77 -8.45
CA VAL A 138 4.44 -20.15 -7.79
C VAL A 138 4.22 -21.66 -7.88
N LEU A 139 4.40 -22.23 -9.08
CA LEU A 139 4.24 -23.67 -9.30
C LEU A 139 5.29 -24.49 -8.53
N ASP A 140 6.54 -24.04 -8.46
CA ASP A 140 7.60 -24.67 -7.68
C ASP A 140 7.25 -24.69 -6.18
N VAL A 141 6.73 -23.57 -5.66
CA VAL A 141 6.26 -23.49 -4.27
C VAL A 141 5.07 -24.43 -4.04
N HIS A 142 4.09 -24.48 -4.94
CA HIS A 142 2.94 -25.38 -4.84
C HIS A 142 3.36 -26.85 -4.86
N ARG A 143 4.31 -27.22 -5.73
CA ARG A 143 4.84 -28.59 -5.87
C ARG A 143 5.57 -29.09 -4.62
N ARG A 144 6.17 -28.20 -3.82
CA ARG A 144 6.78 -28.57 -2.53
C ARG A 144 5.74 -29.03 -1.50
N ASN A 145 4.48 -28.65 -1.69
CA ASN A 145 3.36 -29.01 -0.82
C ASN A 145 3.56 -28.60 0.66
N ASP A 146 4.39 -27.58 0.89
CA ASP A 146 4.46 -26.91 2.19
C ASP A 146 3.13 -26.14 2.43
N PRO A 147 2.79 -25.73 3.65
CA PRO A 147 1.56 -24.95 3.87
C PRO A 147 1.80 -23.43 3.71
N GLY A 148 0.73 -22.66 3.55
CA GLY A 148 0.75 -21.19 3.45
C GLY A 148 0.51 -20.70 2.03
N ASP A 149 0.13 -19.44 1.90
CA ASP A 149 -0.24 -18.82 0.62
C ASP A 149 0.93 -18.07 -0.01
N VAL A 150 0.76 -17.73 -1.28
CA VAL A 150 1.76 -17.01 -2.09
C VAL A 150 1.22 -15.63 -2.45
N LEU A 151 2.04 -14.60 -2.27
CA LEU A 151 1.81 -13.27 -2.81
C LEU A 151 2.84 -12.99 -3.91
N VAL A 152 2.37 -12.51 -5.05
CA VAL A 152 3.18 -12.25 -6.24
C VAL A 152 3.06 -10.77 -6.62
N PHE A 153 4.19 -10.08 -6.72
CA PHE A 153 4.28 -8.69 -7.20
C PHE A 153 4.71 -8.65 -8.67
N LEU A 154 3.88 -8.01 -9.48
CA LEU A 154 4.02 -7.85 -10.94
C LEU A 154 3.97 -6.36 -11.29
N ALA A 155 4.37 -5.97 -12.50
CA ALA A 155 4.52 -4.55 -12.81
C ALA A 155 3.19 -3.87 -13.22
N SER A 156 2.19 -4.63 -13.66
CA SER A 156 0.92 -4.06 -14.15
C SER A 156 -0.29 -4.99 -14.00
N ASP A 157 -1.49 -4.43 -14.07
CA ASP A 157 -2.74 -5.21 -14.04
C ASP A 157 -2.85 -6.18 -15.25
N GLU A 158 -2.25 -5.84 -16.40
CA GLU A 158 -2.18 -6.73 -17.56
C GLU A 158 -1.31 -7.97 -17.25
N GLU A 159 -0.14 -7.76 -16.64
CA GLU A 159 0.72 -8.85 -16.21
C GLU A 159 0.05 -9.72 -15.13
N VAL A 160 -0.67 -9.12 -14.19
CA VAL A 160 -1.47 -9.82 -13.17
C VAL A 160 -2.49 -10.77 -13.82
N LEU A 161 -3.25 -10.27 -14.80
CA LEU A 161 -4.25 -11.08 -15.49
C LEU A 161 -3.60 -12.17 -16.37
N HIS A 162 -2.47 -11.87 -17.02
CA HIS A 162 -1.72 -12.84 -17.81
C HIS A 162 -1.16 -13.97 -16.94
N CYS A 163 -0.52 -13.62 -15.81
CA CYS A 163 -0.01 -14.59 -14.84
C CYS A 163 -1.13 -15.46 -14.26
N CYS A 164 -2.27 -14.85 -13.92
CA CYS A 164 -3.43 -15.56 -13.39
C CYS A 164 -4.00 -16.58 -14.40
N SER A 165 -4.14 -16.21 -15.67
CA SER A 165 -4.66 -17.11 -16.71
C SER A 165 -3.70 -18.27 -17.00
N THR A 166 -2.40 -17.99 -17.02
CA THR A 166 -1.33 -18.99 -17.18
C THR A 166 -1.33 -19.98 -16.03
N LEU A 167 -1.35 -19.51 -14.77
CA LEU A 167 -1.39 -20.38 -13.60
C LEU A 167 -2.63 -21.26 -13.56
N ARG A 168 -3.81 -20.74 -13.95
CA ARG A 168 -5.03 -21.56 -14.05
C ARG A 168 -4.85 -22.69 -15.06
N THR A 169 -4.25 -22.41 -16.21
CA THR A 169 -4.01 -23.40 -17.27
C THR A 169 -3.02 -24.47 -16.81
N GLU A 170 -1.87 -24.06 -16.29
CA GLU A 170 -0.82 -24.95 -15.82
C GLU A 170 -1.27 -25.79 -14.61
N SER A 171 -2.10 -25.22 -13.72
CA SER A 171 -2.61 -25.93 -12.55
C SER A 171 -3.47 -27.15 -12.89
N MET A 172 -4.14 -27.15 -14.06
CA MET A 172 -4.94 -28.30 -14.52
C MET A 172 -4.09 -29.52 -14.88
N SER A 173 -2.81 -29.31 -15.19
CA SER A 173 -1.85 -30.37 -15.54
C SER A 173 -1.11 -30.93 -14.33
N LEU A 174 -1.33 -30.37 -13.13
CA LEU A 174 -0.68 -30.82 -11.90
C LEU A 174 -1.33 -32.10 -11.35
N SER A 175 -0.57 -32.85 -10.56
CA SER A 175 -1.10 -34.04 -9.89
C SER A 175 -2.23 -33.64 -8.92
N PRO A 176 -3.39 -34.32 -8.95
CA PRO A 176 -4.49 -34.06 -8.01
C PRO A 176 -4.09 -34.20 -6.54
N ARG A 177 -2.98 -34.89 -6.24
CA ARG A 177 -2.45 -35.08 -4.88
C ARG A 177 -1.85 -33.81 -4.26
N LEU A 178 -1.53 -32.79 -5.07
CA LEU A 178 -0.95 -31.52 -4.62
C LEU A 178 -2.00 -30.53 -4.08
N GLY A 179 -3.28 -30.90 -4.13
CA GLY A 179 -4.37 -29.98 -3.78
C GLY A 179 -4.59 -28.88 -4.83
N ILE A 180 -5.53 -28.00 -4.53
CA ILE A 180 -5.97 -26.94 -5.43
C ILE A 180 -5.05 -25.72 -5.28
N LEU A 181 -4.54 -25.22 -6.40
CA LEU A 181 -3.92 -23.90 -6.50
C LEU A 181 -4.98 -22.92 -7.00
N LEU A 182 -5.25 -21.85 -6.25
CA LEU A 182 -6.24 -20.84 -6.59
C LEU A 182 -5.57 -19.49 -6.90
N PRO A 183 -5.38 -19.13 -8.19
CA PRO A 183 -4.87 -17.83 -8.59
C PRO A 183 -5.93 -16.73 -8.46
N LEU A 184 -5.60 -15.68 -7.72
CA LEU A 184 -6.48 -14.59 -7.32
C LEU A 184 -5.85 -13.23 -7.72
N PRO A 185 -6.36 -12.56 -8.77
CA PRO A 185 -5.85 -11.25 -9.18
C PRO A 185 -6.34 -10.18 -8.20
N LEU A 186 -5.44 -9.32 -7.75
CA LEU A 186 -5.66 -8.14 -6.91
C LEU A 186 -5.36 -6.89 -7.75
N THR A 187 -6.32 -6.51 -8.59
CA THR A 187 -6.22 -5.34 -9.49
C THR A 187 -7.02 -4.16 -8.94
N THR A 188 -6.58 -2.95 -9.29
CA THR A 188 -7.20 -1.67 -8.85
C THR A 188 -8.68 -1.54 -9.21
N ASN A 189 -9.13 -2.28 -10.22
CA ASN A 189 -10.50 -2.26 -10.72
C ASN A 189 -11.39 -3.35 -10.12
N ALA A 190 -10.87 -4.16 -9.19
CA ALA A 190 -11.67 -5.12 -8.44
C ALA A 190 -12.62 -4.34 -7.51
N GLY A 191 -13.92 -4.38 -7.80
CA GLY A 191 -14.91 -3.63 -7.03
C GLY A 191 -14.91 -3.99 -5.52
N ASN A 192 -15.58 -3.17 -4.71
CA ASN A 192 -15.62 -3.31 -3.24
C ASN A 192 -16.09 -4.69 -2.72
N GLY A 193 -16.69 -5.53 -3.56
CA GLY A 193 -17.15 -6.87 -3.21
C GLY A 193 -16.07 -7.97 -3.23
N VAL A 194 -14.85 -7.68 -3.67
CA VAL A 194 -13.81 -8.73 -3.80
C VAL A 194 -12.98 -8.92 -2.52
N GLN A 195 -12.95 -7.93 -1.62
CA GLN A 195 -12.22 -8.00 -0.33
C GLN A 195 -12.57 -9.26 0.49
N SER A 196 -13.86 -9.56 0.64
CA SER A 196 -14.35 -10.71 1.42
C SER A 196 -14.04 -12.06 0.76
N VAL A 197 -13.85 -12.09 -0.56
CA VAL A 197 -13.43 -13.29 -1.31
C VAL A 197 -11.98 -13.65 -0.98
N TYR A 198 -11.15 -12.65 -0.71
CA TYR A 198 -9.73 -12.84 -0.38
C TYR A 198 -9.50 -13.22 1.09
N GLU A 199 -10.41 -12.83 1.99
CA GLU A 199 -10.33 -13.04 3.45
C GLU A 199 -11.06 -14.31 3.94
N ALA A 200 -11.87 -14.97 3.09
CA ALA A 200 -12.56 -16.21 3.46
C ALA A 200 -11.57 -17.29 3.92
N GLU A 201 -11.91 -18.17 4.86
CA GLU A 201 -11.01 -19.28 5.22
C GLU A 201 -10.94 -20.32 4.08
N SER A 202 -9.73 -20.74 3.68
CA SER A 202 -9.55 -21.83 2.70
C SER A 202 -9.45 -23.16 3.42
N ALA A 203 -10.36 -24.09 3.10
CA ALA A 203 -10.26 -25.48 3.52
C ALA A 203 -9.43 -26.28 2.49
N GLY A 204 -8.10 -26.30 2.64
CA GLY A 204 -7.22 -27.19 1.87
C GLY A 204 -6.79 -26.71 0.48
N GLU A 205 -7.00 -25.43 0.16
CA GLU A 205 -6.55 -24.80 -1.08
C GLU A 205 -5.40 -23.83 -0.81
N ARG A 206 -4.37 -23.84 -1.66
CA ARG A 206 -3.31 -22.82 -1.64
C ARG A 206 -3.72 -21.66 -2.51
N ARG A 207 -3.70 -20.45 -1.98
CA ARG A 207 -4.00 -19.23 -2.73
C ARG A 207 -2.73 -18.59 -3.25
N ALA A 208 -2.79 -18.14 -4.49
CA ALA A 208 -1.77 -17.30 -5.09
C ALA A 208 -2.39 -15.93 -5.38
N TYR A 209 -2.11 -14.95 -4.53
CA TYR A 209 -2.54 -13.57 -4.69
C TYR A 209 -1.58 -12.87 -5.65
N LEU A 210 -2.09 -12.27 -6.74
CA LEU A 210 -1.28 -11.59 -7.74
C LEU A 210 -1.60 -10.11 -7.76
N SER A 211 -0.64 -9.24 -7.50
CA SER A 211 -0.89 -7.79 -7.43
C SER A 211 0.17 -6.99 -8.18
N SER A 212 -0.24 -5.79 -8.61
CA SER A 212 0.62 -4.80 -9.26
C SER A 212 1.01 -3.63 -8.36
N SER A 213 0.28 -3.42 -7.26
CA SER A 213 0.42 -2.25 -6.38
C SER A 213 -0.52 -2.32 -5.17
N LEU A 214 -1.70 -2.94 -5.32
CA LEU A 214 -2.70 -2.98 -4.24
C LEU A 214 -2.23 -3.76 -3.02
N ALA A 215 -1.53 -4.88 -3.21
CA ALA A 215 -1.07 -5.69 -2.07
C ALA A 215 0.06 -5.00 -1.28
N GLU A 216 0.72 -3.99 -1.85
CA GLU A 216 1.71 -3.19 -1.12
C GLU A 216 1.04 -2.31 -0.07
N ARG A 217 -0.24 -1.96 -0.28
CA ARG A 217 -0.96 -1.00 0.55
C ARG A 217 -2.22 -1.62 1.15
N SER A 218 -2.10 -1.99 2.42
CA SER A 218 -3.25 -2.21 3.33
C SER A 218 -4.12 -3.46 3.12
N PHE A 219 -3.62 -4.53 2.50
CA PHE A 219 -4.30 -5.84 2.52
C PHE A 219 -3.68 -6.78 3.58
N SER A 220 -4.44 -7.09 4.64
CA SER A 220 -4.04 -8.11 5.60
C SER A 220 -4.40 -9.49 5.05
N LEU A 221 -3.39 -10.23 4.61
CA LEU A 221 -3.53 -11.60 4.10
C LEU A 221 -2.78 -12.55 5.05
N PRO A 222 -3.42 -13.00 6.15
CA PRO A 222 -2.74 -13.68 7.26
C PRO A 222 -2.13 -15.04 6.88
N GLY A 223 -2.56 -15.63 5.75
CA GLY A 223 -2.07 -16.92 5.26
C GLY A 223 -0.75 -16.84 4.49
N ILE A 224 -0.25 -15.66 4.13
CA ILE A 224 0.95 -15.54 3.27
C ILE A 224 2.19 -16.07 4.00
N ARG A 225 2.90 -16.98 3.34
CA ARG A 225 4.24 -17.42 3.74
C ARG A 225 5.31 -17.26 2.67
N TYR A 226 4.90 -17.04 1.43
CA TYR A 226 5.81 -16.89 0.30
C TYR A 226 5.50 -15.59 -0.41
N VAL A 227 6.52 -14.76 -0.60
CA VAL A 227 6.45 -13.55 -1.43
C VAL A 227 7.36 -13.77 -2.63
N ILE A 228 6.81 -13.57 -3.82
CA ILE A 228 7.53 -13.61 -5.09
C ILE A 228 7.49 -12.20 -5.64
N ASP A 229 8.64 -11.56 -5.67
CA ASP A 229 8.81 -10.22 -6.21
C ASP A 229 9.56 -10.31 -7.55
N THR A 230 8.98 -9.72 -8.60
CA THR A 230 9.64 -9.63 -9.92
C THR A 230 10.64 -8.48 -10.00
N GLY A 231 10.66 -7.58 -9.01
CA GLY A 231 11.55 -6.43 -8.93
C GLY A 231 11.27 -5.41 -10.02
N ARG A 232 10.00 -5.19 -10.38
CA ARG A 232 9.60 -4.26 -11.44
C ARG A 232 8.43 -3.42 -10.99
N GLU A 233 8.58 -2.10 -11.11
CA GLU A 233 7.52 -1.12 -10.85
C GLU A 233 7.40 -0.18 -12.05
N VAL A 234 6.16 0.22 -12.39
CA VAL A 234 5.90 1.27 -13.37
C VAL A 234 6.00 2.62 -12.67
N GLN A 235 6.95 3.45 -13.07
CA GLN A 235 7.09 4.81 -12.55
C GLN A 235 6.88 5.86 -13.65
N SER A 236 6.13 6.90 -13.32
CA SER A 236 5.99 8.08 -14.18
C SER A 236 7.14 9.05 -13.89
N VAL A 237 8.03 9.24 -14.85
CA VAL A 237 9.16 10.17 -14.72
C VAL A 237 8.85 11.44 -15.52
N SER A 238 8.94 12.59 -14.85
CA SER A 238 8.88 13.90 -15.51
C SER A 238 10.29 14.42 -15.73
N ILE A 239 10.64 14.70 -17.00
CA ILE A 239 11.94 15.29 -17.33
C ILE A 239 11.69 16.78 -17.62
N THR A 240 12.06 17.62 -16.66
CA THR A 240 11.81 19.08 -16.67
C THR A 240 12.39 19.77 -17.90
N ALA A 241 13.42 19.20 -18.52
CA ALA A 241 14.06 19.75 -19.72
C ALA A 241 13.24 19.60 -21.01
N VAL A 242 12.25 18.68 -21.08
CA VAL A 242 11.59 18.29 -22.36
C VAL A 242 10.07 18.46 -22.30
N GLY A 243 9.50 18.88 -21.17
CA GLY A 243 8.05 19.14 -21.04
C GLY A 243 7.16 17.93 -21.35
N SER A 244 7.69 16.70 -21.26
CA SER A 244 7.02 15.46 -21.63
C SER A 244 7.05 14.45 -20.48
N TYR A 245 5.97 13.67 -20.36
CA TYR A 245 5.83 12.57 -19.40
C TYR A 245 6.26 11.26 -20.08
N ILE A 246 7.12 10.49 -19.43
CA ILE A 246 7.49 9.14 -19.89
C ILE A 246 7.20 8.16 -18.77
N ASN A 247 6.31 7.20 -19.03
CA ASN A 247 6.18 6.03 -18.16
C ASN A 247 7.34 5.09 -18.44
N THR A 248 8.16 4.82 -17.42
CA THR A 248 9.33 3.94 -17.52
C THR A 248 9.24 2.88 -16.43
N PHE A 249 9.69 1.67 -16.74
CA PHE A 249 9.84 0.63 -15.73
C PHE A 249 11.18 0.80 -15.02
N MET A 250 11.20 0.87 -13.69
CA MET A 250 12.43 0.76 -12.91
C MET A 250 12.67 -0.70 -12.48
N ARG A 251 13.95 -1.03 -12.22
CA ARG A 251 14.43 -2.29 -11.64
C ARG A 251 14.74 -2.09 -10.17
#